data_AF-A0A2U8P7J9-F1
#
_entry.id   AF-A0A2U8P7J9-F1
#
_cell.length_a   1.000
_cell.length_b   1.000
_cell.length_c   1.000
_cell.angle_alpha   90.00
_cell.angle_beta   90.00
_cell.angle_gamma   90.00
#
_symmetry.space_group_name_H-M   'P 1'
#
loop_
_entity.id
_entity.type
_entity.pdbx_description
1 polymer ?
#
loop_
_entity_poly.entity_id
_entity_poly.type
_entity_poly.pdbx_seq_one_letter_code
_entity_poly.pdbx_strand_id
1 'polypeptide(L)'
;MRTERIALGVALAVGGIVAQGAACAQEYRGTMEQQMACTPDVWRLCSDQIPDVSRITACLQQNTPQLSSGCRAVFQSNNQMPPQQQVPRNRAAPPPRYNNAPPPPPQRPYDDYDD
;
A
#
# COMPACT_ATOMS: atom_id res chain seq x y z
N MET A 1 -12.41 -54.08 -19.59
CA MET A 1 -12.41 -54.08 -21.06
C MET A 1 -12.81 -52.69 -21.54
N ARG A 2 -11.86 -52.01 -22.19
CA ARG A 2 -12.03 -50.96 -23.22
C ARG A 2 -12.86 -49.72 -22.85
N THR A 3 -12.17 -48.82 -22.15
CA THR A 3 -12.26 -47.37 -22.31
C THR A 3 -12.18 -46.96 -23.78
N GLU A 4 -13.31 -46.77 -24.46
CA GLU A 4 -13.33 -46.13 -25.78
C GLU A 4 -14.61 -45.32 -25.99
N ARG A 5 -14.47 -43.99 -25.90
CA ARG A 5 -15.17 -42.96 -26.68
C ARG A 5 -14.69 -41.57 -26.25
N ILE A 6 -13.39 -41.36 -26.41
CA ILE A 6 -12.87 -40.02 -26.66
C ILE A 6 -13.33 -39.69 -28.09
N ALA A 7 -14.39 -38.91 -28.19
CA ALA A 7 -14.85 -38.34 -29.45
C ALA A 7 -15.28 -36.90 -29.21
N LEU A 8 -14.35 -36.00 -29.52
CA LEU A 8 -14.58 -34.78 -30.31
C LEU A 8 -15.71 -33.85 -29.83
N GLY A 9 -15.31 -32.78 -29.16
CA GLY A 9 -16.16 -31.64 -28.88
C GLY A 9 -15.33 -30.38 -28.61
N VAL A 10 -14.44 -30.01 -29.52
CA VAL A 10 -13.83 -28.67 -29.52
C VAL A 10 -14.92 -27.68 -29.88
N ALA A 11 -15.49 -27.02 -28.89
CA ALA A 11 -16.33 -25.84 -29.08
C ALA A 11 -15.55 -24.62 -28.57
N LEU A 12 -14.73 -24.05 -29.45
CA LEU A 12 -14.18 -22.71 -29.30
C LEU A 12 -15.31 -21.70 -29.55
N ALA A 13 -16.09 -21.39 -28.51
CA ALA A 13 -17.01 -20.26 -28.53
C ALA A 13 -16.26 -19.01 -28.07
N VAL A 14 -15.77 -18.25 -29.04
CA VAL A 14 -15.34 -16.85 -28.90
C VAL A 14 -16.57 -16.01 -28.55
N GLY A 15 -16.58 -15.35 -27.40
CA GLY A 15 -17.62 -14.37 -27.10
C GLY A 15 -17.62 -13.90 -25.66
N GLY A 16 -17.14 -12.68 -25.43
CA GLY A 16 -17.33 -11.94 -24.18
C GLY A 16 -16.03 -11.61 -23.48
N ILE A 17 -15.42 -10.49 -23.86
CA ILE A 17 -14.37 -9.83 -23.09
C ILE A 17 -15.02 -9.40 -21.77
N VAL A 18 -14.95 -10.24 -20.74
CA VAL A 18 -15.16 -9.76 -19.38
C VAL A 18 -14.01 -8.82 -19.11
N ALA A 19 -14.27 -7.51 -19.18
CA ALA A 19 -13.37 -6.51 -18.64
C ALA A 19 -13.31 -6.74 -17.13
N GLN A 20 -12.41 -7.62 -16.73
CA GLN A 20 -12.07 -7.89 -15.34
C GLN A 20 -11.57 -6.54 -14.83
N GLY A 21 -12.44 -5.84 -14.09
CA GLY A 21 -12.04 -4.66 -13.35
C GLY A 21 -10.81 -5.06 -12.58
N ALA A 22 -9.67 -4.46 -12.91
CA ALA A 22 -8.45 -4.61 -12.14
C ALA A 22 -8.78 -4.03 -10.77
N ALA A 23 -9.28 -4.89 -9.87
CA ALA A 23 -9.18 -4.67 -8.45
C ALA A 23 -7.68 -4.66 -8.19
N CYS A 24 -7.07 -3.48 -8.31
CA CYS A 24 -5.82 -3.18 -7.67
C CYS A 24 -6.11 -3.33 -6.17
N ALA A 25 -5.99 -4.57 -5.69
CA ALA A 25 -5.62 -4.85 -4.34
C ALA A 25 -4.27 -4.16 -4.17
N GLN A 26 -4.30 -2.88 -3.81
CA GLN A 26 -3.16 -2.19 -3.25
C GLN A 26 -2.85 -3.02 -2.01
N GLU A 27 -1.95 -3.98 -2.17
CA GLU A 27 -1.51 -4.86 -1.10
C GLU A 27 -0.86 -3.93 -0.09
N TYR A 28 -1.68 -3.51 0.88
CA TYR A 28 -1.35 -2.45 1.81
C TYR A 28 -0.37 -3.04 2.81
N ARG A 29 0.90 -3.15 2.40
CA ARG A 29 2.01 -3.69 3.20
C ARG A 29 2.44 -2.71 4.30
N GLY A 30 1.50 -1.89 4.78
CA GLY A 30 1.73 -0.76 5.66
C GLY A 30 2.51 0.39 5.00
N THR A 31 2.50 1.56 5.62
CA THR A 31 3.38 2.67 5.20
C THR A 31 4.84 2.34 5.52
N MET A 32 5.79 3.04 4.89
CA MET A 32 7.22 2.92 5.22
C MET A 32 7.47 3.10 6.74
N GLU A 33 6.75 4.04 7.36
CA GLU A 33 6.81 4.31 8.79
C GLU A 33 6.34 3.12 9.64
N GLN A 34 5.28 2.43 9.20
CA GLN A 34 4.77 1.23 9.85
C GLN A 34 5.76 0.07 9.76
N GLN A 35 6.42 -0.10 8.62
CA GLN A 35 7.45 -1.13 8.45
C GLN A 35 8.64 -0.85 9.38
N MET A 36 9.11 0.40 9.46
CA MET A 36 10.19 0.80 10.36
C MET A 36 9.88 0.54 11.84
N ALA A 37 8.63 0.78 12.26
CA ALA A 37 8.19 0.49 13.62
C ALA A 37 8.24 -1.02 13.95
N CYS A 38 8.02 -1.88 12.96
CA CYS A 38 8.03 -3.33 13.10
C CYS A 38 9.39 -3.99 12.85
N THR A 39 10.34 -3.30 12.21
CA THR A 39 11.70 -3.80 11.96
C THR A 39 12.36 -4.47 13.18
N PRO A 40 12.44 -3.85 14.37
CA PRO A 40 13.10 -4.50 15.52
C PRO A 40 12.39 -5.78 15.99
N ASP A 41 11.07 -5.86 15.83
CA ASP A 41 10.29 -7.06 16.17
C ASP A 41 10.46 -8.17 15.14
N VAL A 42 10.57 -7.82 13.85
CA VAL A 42 10.87 -8.80 12.78
C VAL A 42 12.21 -9.47 13.05
N TRP A 43 13.26 -8.70 13.32
CA TRP A 43 14.59 -9.28 13.58
C TRP A 43 14.64 -10.15 14.84
N ARG A 44 13.87 -9.81 15.87
CA ARG A 44 13.87 -10.52 17.15
C ARG A 44 12.98 -11.77 17.17
N LEU A 45 11.82 -11.71 16.51
CA LEU A 45 10.77 -12.73 16.60
C LEU A 45 10.59 -13.54 15.31
N CYS A 46 10.88 -12.94 14.15
CA CYS A 46 10.48 -13.47 12.84
C CYS A 46 11.64 -13.49 11.83
N SER A 47 12.90 -13.51 12.27
CA SER A 47 14.08 -13.43 11.40
C SER A 47 14.17 -14.60 10.42
N ASP A 48 13.68 -15.78 10.80
CA ASP A 48 13.59 -16.97 9.96
C ASP A 48 12.69 -16.79 8.72
N GLN A 49 11.78 -15.82 8.76
CA GLN A 49 10.82 -15.56 7.68
C GLN A 49 11.35 -14.57 6.63
N ILE A 50 12.52 -13.97 6.84
CA ILE A 50 13.15 -13.09 5.84
C ILE A 50 13.62 -13.95 4.66
N PRO A 51 13.34 -13.57 3.39
CA PRO A 51 12.83 -12.27 2.93
C PRO A 51 11.31 -12.24 2.60
N ASP A 52 10.54 -13.27 3.00
CA ASP A 52 9.13 -13.39 2.65
C ASP A 52 8.26 -12.51 3.54
N VAL A 53 7.88 -11.35 3.02
CA VAL A 53 7.05 -10.37 3.72
C VAL A 53 5.70 -10.95 4.15
N SER A 54 5.08 -11.82 3.36
CA SER A 54 3.79 -12.42 3.72
C SER A 54 3.94 -13.32 4.96
N ARG A 55 5.02 -14.09 5.03
CA ARG A 55 5.36 -14.90 6.21
C ARG A 55 5.76 -14.05 7.41
N ILE A 56 6.49 -12.96 7.20
CA ILE A 56 6.82 -12.00 8.26
C ILE A 56 5.55 -11.41 8.84
N THR A 57 4.61 -10.93 8.01
CA THR A 57 3.34 -10.37 8.49
C THR A 57 2.54 -11.41 9.26
N ALA A 58 2.47 -12.66 8.80
CA ALA A 58 1.80 -13.74 9.53
C ALA A 58 2.48 -14.04 10.88
N CYS A 59 3.81 -14.05 10.92
CA CYS A 59 4.57 -14.25 12.16
C CYS A 59 4.37 -13.12 13.16
N LEU A 60 4.37 -11.86 12.71
CA LEU A 60 4.08 -10.70 13.55
C LEU A 60 2.64 -10.75 14.10
N GLN A 61 1.66 -11.13 13.28
CA GLN A 61 0.26 -11.30 13.72
C GLN A 61 0.15 -12.36 14.83
N GLN A 62 0.83 -13.50 14.69
CA GLN A 62 0.83 -14.55 15.71
C GLN A 62 1.54 -14.10 17.00
N ASN A 63 2.55 -13.23 16.87
CA ASN A 63 3.33 -12.72 18.00
C ASN A 63 2.89 -11.33 18.49
N THR A 64 1.68 -10.87 18.15
CA THR A 64 1.09 -9.60 18.59
C THR A 64 1.31 -9.24 20.08
N PRO A 65 1.16 -10.16 21.06
CA PRO A 65 1.42 -9.83 22.46
C PRO A 65 2.90 -9.48 22.73
N GLN A 66 3.83 -10.07 21.99
CA GLN A 66 5.27 -9.88 22.15
C GLN A 66 5.86 -8.71 21.34
N LEU A 67 5.06 -8.07 20.48
CA LEU A 67 5.49 -6.91 19.70
C LEU A 67 5.81 -5.70 20.58
N SER A 68 6.67 -4.82 20.10
CA SER A 68 6.85 -3.49 20.65
C SER A 68 5.54 -2.69 20.61
N SER A 69 5.42 -1.66 21.45
CA SER A 69 4.26 -0.77 21.46
C SER A 69 4.01 -0.13 20.09
N GLY A 70 5.08 0.28 19.39
CA GLY A 70 5.03 0.87 18.06
C GLY A 70 4.46 -0.09 17.03
N CYS A 71 5.02 -1.29 16.91
CA CYS A 71 4.54 -2.28 15.95
C CYS A 71 3.12 -2.78 16.30
N ARG A 72 2.79 -2.94 17.59
CA ARG A 72 1.43 -3.32 18.00
C ARG A 72 0.40 -2.26 17.62
N ALA A 73 0.73 -0.98 17.73
CA ALA A 73 -0.14 0.11 17.29
C ALA A 73 -0.42 0.03 15.78
N VAL A 74 0.56 -0.35 14.95
CA VAL A 74 0.37 -0.57 13.51
C VAL A 74 -0.72 -1.61 13.26
N PHE A 75 -0.67 -2.77 13.92
CA PHE A 75 -1.67 -3.83 13.74
C PHE A 75 -3.05 -3.43 14.28
N GLN A 76 -3.10 -2.65 15.35
CA GLN A 76 -4.35 -2.12 15.90
C GLN A 76 -4.98 -1.08 14.96
N SER A 77 -4.20 -0.13 14.44
CA SER A 77 -4.67 0.91 13.51
C SER A 77 -5.08 0.35 12.15
N ASN A 78 -4.40 -0.68 11.64
CA ASN A 78 -4.81 -1.35 10.40
C ASN A 78 -6.15 -2.09 10.54
N ASN A 79 -6.48 -2.61 11.72
CA ASN A 79 -7.78 -3.22 12.00
C ASN A 79 -8.89 -2.19 12.22
N GLN A 80 -8.51 -0.92 12.45
CA GLN A 80 -9.41 0.21 12.70
C GLN A 80 -9.56 1.13 11.49
N MET A 81 -8.86 0.87 10.39
CA MET A 81 -8.99 1.67 9.19
C MET A 81 -10.30 1.29 8.47
N PRO A 82 -11.36 2.14 8.45
CA PRO A 82 -12.36 2.04 7.40
C PRO A 82 -11.60 2.11 6.06
N PRO A 83 -11.99 1.34 5.03
CA PRO A 83 -11.31 1.33 3.74
C PRO A 83 -11.07 2.77 3.36
N GLN A 84 -9.78 3.14 3.18
CA GLN A 84 -9.37 4.51 2.87
C GLN A 84 -10.36 5.04 1.86
N GLN A 85 -11.26 5.93 2.29
CA GLN A 85 -12.24 6.49 1.37
C GLN A 85 -11.38 7.18 0.33
N GLN A 86 -11.32 6.56 -0.85
CA GLN A 86 -10.82 7.14 -2.06
C GLN A 86 -11.44 8.52 -2.08
N VAL A 87 -10.64 9.55 -1.79
CA VAL A 87 -11.08 10.93 -1.94
C VAL A 87 -11.65 10.99 -3.34
N PRO A 88 -12.97 11.22 -3.52
CA PRO A 88 -13.55 11.18 -4.84
C PRO A 88 -12.78 12.17 -5.68
N ARG A 89 -12.09 11.68 -6.72
CA ARG A 89 -11.24 12.50 -7.60
C ARG A 89 -12.03 13.61 -8.33
N ASN A 90 -13.34 13.64 -8.09
CA ASN A 90 -14.33 14.58 -8.63
C ASN A 90 -14.58 15.81 -7.73
N ARG A 91 -13.87 15.99 -6.61
CA ARG A 91 -13.82 17.31 -5.95
C ARG A 91 -12.75 18.15 -6.61
N ALA A 92 -13.18 19.08 -7.48
CA ALA A 92 -12.34 20.17 -7.95
C ALA A 92 -11.77 20.90 -6.72
N ALA A 93 -10.44 21.08 -6.69
CA ALA A 93 -9.79 21.82 -5.62
C ALA A 93 -10.39 23.24 -5.55
N PRO A 94 -10.67 23.77 -4.34
CA PRO A 94 -11.08 25.17 -4.23
C PRO A 94 -9.97 26.06 -4.83
N PRO A 95 -10.33 27.12 -5.58
CA PRO A 95 -9.35 27.99 -6.20
C PRO A 95 -8.43 28.61 -5.13
N PRO A 96 -7.14 28.81 -5.43
CA PRO A 96 -6.22 29.47 -4.50
C PRO A 96 -6.77 30.84 -4.12
N ARG A 97 -6.85 31.11 -2.82
CA ARG A 97 -7.30 32.39 -2.26
C ARG A 97 -6.20 33.44 -2.44
N TYR A 98 -6.02 33.94 -3.67
CA TYR A 98 -4.95 34.90 -4.01
C TYR A 98 -5.18 36.31 -3.42
N ASN A 99 -6.41 36.62 -3.00
CA ASN A 99 -6.79 38.00 -2.69
C ASN A 99 -6.21 38.56 -1.37
N ASN A 100 -5.62 37.71 -0.51
CA ASN A 100 -5.15 38.12 0.82
C ASN A 100 -3.67 37.79 1.08
N ALA A 101 -2.92 37.31 0.08
CA ALA A 101 -1.50 37.00 0.28
C ALA A 101 -0.67 38.29 0.26
N PRO A 102 0.12 38.58 1.32
CA PRO A 102 1.10 39.65 1.26
C PRO A 102 2.05 39.43 0.07
N PRO A 103 2.49 40.51 -0.62
CA PRO A 103 3.47 40.37 -1.69
C PRO A 103 4.74 39.66 -1.18
N PRO A 104 5.38 38.80 -1.99
CA PRO A 104 6.62 38.15 -1.59
C PRO A 104 7.68 39.21 -1.26
N PRO A 105 8.53 38.97 -0.25
CA PRO A 105 9.60 39.90 0.09
C PRO A 105 10.54 40.09 -1.11
N PRO A 106 11.11 41.29 -1.30
CA PRO A 106 12.09 41.51 -2.38
C PRO A 106 13.25 40.53 -2.23
N GLN A 107 13.53 39.81 -3.32
CA GLN A 107 14.68 38.92 -3.43
C GLN A 107 15.93 39.78 -3.23
N ARG A 108 16.67 39.52 -2.16
CA ARG A 108 17.96 40.16 -1.90
C ARG A 108 18.88 39.70 -3.04
N PRO A 109 19.56 40.59 -3.78
CA PRO A 109 20.62 40.19 -4.69
C PRO A 109 21.60 39.31 -3.90
N TYR A 110 21.87 38.11 -4.38
CA TYR A 110 22.94 37.30 -3.82
C TYR A 110 24.22 38.02 -4.24
N ASP A 111 24.84 38.75 -3.31
CA ASP A 111 26.16 39.32 -3.53
C ASP A 111 27.14 38.14 -3.68
N ASP A 112 27.61 37.97 -4.91
CA ASP A 112 28.67 37.07 -5.32
C ASP A 112 29.97 37.55 -4.65
N TYR A 113 30.39 36.85 -3.61
CA TYR A 113 31.73 37.00 -3.01
C TYR A 113 32.57 35.81 -3.49
N ASP A 114 33.17 35.94 -4.67
CA ASP A 114 34.31 35.13 -5.10
C ASP A 114 35.31 36.00 -5.90
N ASP A 115 36.53 36.10 -5.35
CA ASP A 115 37.80 36.75 -5.83
C ASP A 115 37.91 38.30 -5.84
#